data_AF-G0JMF7-F1
#
_entry.id   AF-G0JMF7-F1
#
_cell.length_a   1.000
_cell.length_b   1.000
_cell.length_c   1.000
_cell.angle_alpha   90.00
_cell.angle_beta   90.00
_cell.angle_gamma   90.00
#
_symmetry.space_group_name_H-M   'P 1'
#
loop_
_entity.id
_entity.type
_entity.pdbx_description
1 polymer ?
#
loop_
_entity_poly.entity_id
_entity_poly.type
_entity_poly.pdbx_seq_one_letter_code
_entity_poly.pdbx_strand_id
1 'polypeptide(L)'
;MTQTSHALFSAAQQCIPGGVNSPVRAFRGVGGDPIFIDHAEGPFFWDVEGKRYIDYVGSWGPMIHGHSHPEVLAAVHAQVNKGLGFGAPTAIEVEMAELVCSLVPSIESVRMTSSGTEAVMTAIRLARGYTGRDKIIKFEGNYHGHSDSLLVKAGSGALTLGQPSSAGIPREVSQDTLVLPYNDLSAVEEMMSQFGFDVATIIVEPIAGNMGCVPPEPGFLEGLRAVCDQYECVLIFDEVMTGFRVAVGGAQALYGVRPDLTTLGKIIGGGLPVGAVGGPREMMEYLAPTGPVYQAGTLSGNPVAMAAGLTTLRLLTVPGFHARLAAQTAMLCKGLAERAKDAGIPMQINQVPAMFGWFFAEQPVRGFDAVMAADSKRYARFFHGLLARGVYLAPSAYEAGFLSAAHGDAEIAATLDAAEAVLATLKEDA
;
A
#
# COMPACT_ATOMS: atom_id res chain seq x y z
N MET A 1 17.80 32.01 -7.25
CA MET A 1 18.68 31.19 -6.39
C MET A 1 18.25 29.75 -6.60
N THR A 2 19.16 28.87 -7.01
CA THR A 2 18.90 27.42 -7.00
C THR A 2 18.62 27.00 -5.56
N GLN A 3 17.44 26.45 -5.29
CA GLN A 3 17.06 26.00 -3.95
C GLN A 3 17.55 24.56 -3.76
N THR A 4 18.34 24.31 -2.71
CA THR A 4 18.79 22.95 -2.35
C THR A 4 17.72 22.22 -1.54
N SER A 5 17.79 20.89 -1.48
CA SER A 5 16.87 20.10 -0.65
C SER A 5 16.91 20.51 0.82
N HIS A 6 18.12 20.78 1.35
CA HIS A 6 18.31 21.28 2.72
C HIS A 6 17.65 22.64 2.97
N ALA A 7 17.79 23.59 2.04
CA ALA A 7 17.19 24.92 2.16
C ALA A 7 15.65 24.84 2.11
N LEU A 8 15.09 24.01 1.22
CA LEU A 8 13.67 23.74 1.14
C LEU A 8 13.13 23.07 2.40
N PHE A 9 13.83 22.08 2.94
CA PHE A 9 13.43 21.41 4.17
C PHE A 9 13.42 22.37 5.36
N SER A 10 14.47 23.20 5.49
CA SER A 10 14.58 24.21 6.53
C SER A 10 13.45 25.25 6.45
N ALA A 11 13.08 25.67 5.24
CA ALA A 11 11.94 26.56 5.02
C ALA A 11 10.61 25.87 5.34
N ALA A 12 10.43 24.62 4.89
CA ALA A 12 9.24 23.83 5.14
C ALA A 12 8.98 23.61 6.63
N GLN A 13 10.01 23.41 7.44
CA GLN A 13 9.89 23.26 8.90
C GLN A 13 9.28 24.49 9.60
N GLN A 14 9.31 25.67 8.97
CA GLN A 14 8.69 26.88 9.54
C GLN A 14 7.17 26.89 9.44
N CYS A 15 6.59 26.18 8.46
CA CYS A 15 5.17 26.29 8.14
C CYS A 15 4.44 24.94 7.96
N ILE A 16 5.17 23.82 7.92
CA ILE A 16 4.63 22.46 7.78
C ILE A 16 5.14 21.64 8.97
N PRO A 17 4.26 20.96 9.75
CA PRO A 17 4.69 20.13 10.88
C PRO A 17 5.75 19.10 10.47
N GLY A 18 6.94 19.20 11.05
CA GLY A 18 8.07 18.32 10.69
C GLY A 18 8.62 18.52 9.26
N GLY A 19 8.23 19.60 8.59
CA GLY A 19 8.64 19.94 7.22
C GLY A 19 7.96 19.13 6.11
N VAL A 20 6.96 18.31 6.41
CA VAL A 20 6.35 17.38 5.44
C VAL A 20 4.84 17.20 5.61
N ASN A 21 4.14 16.93 4.50
CA ASN A 21 2.70 16.61 4.51
C ASN A 21 2.39 15.12 4.75
N SER A 22 3.42 14.27 4.85
CA SER A 22 3.28 12.84 5.18
C SER A 22 4.50 12.40 5.99
N PRO A 23 4.33 11.79 7.18
CA PRO A 23 5.43 11.58 8.14
C PRO A 23 6.65 10.83 7.60
N VAL A 24 6.44 9.78 6.80
CA VAL A 24 7.53 8.95 6.24
C VAL A 24 8.48 9.76 5.36
N ARG A 25 8.00 10.85 4.75
CA ARG A 25 8.80 11.72 3.89
C ARG A 25 9.84 12.55 4.63
N ALA A 26 9.77 12.63 5.96
CA ALA A 26 10.75 13.36 6.78
C ALA A 26 12.03 12.55 7.05
N PHE A 27 12.18 11.36 6.46
CA PHE A 27 13.35 10.48 6.60
C PHE A 27 13.66 10.04 8.03
N ARG A 28 12.72 10.21 8.98
CA ARG A 28 12.95 9.84 10.39
C ARG A 28 13.32 8.35 10.58
N GLY A 29 12.83 7.47 9.71
CA GLY A 29 13.13 6.04 9.74
C GLY A 29 14.55 5.68 9.27
N VAL A 30 15.24 6.60 8.57
CA VAL A 30 16.57 6.38 7.97
C VAL A 30 17.60 7.45 8.38
N GLY A 31 17.18 8.52 9.04
CA GLY A 31 18.01 9.69 9.38
C GLY A 31 18.37 10.56 8.19
N GLY A 32 18.96 11.73 8.46
CA GLY A 32 19.32 12.73 7.45
C GLY A 32 18.16 13.62 7.00
N ASP A 33 18.44 14.53 6.06
CA ASP A 33 17.43 15.40 5.46
C ASP A 33 16.78 14.71 4.25
N PRO A 34 15.48 14.92 4.02
CA PRO A 34 14.81 14.40 2.83
C PRO A 34 15.24 15.15 1.57
N ILE A 35 15.25 14.43 0.45
CA ILE A 35 15.44 15.05 -0.87
C ILE A 35 14.13 15.67 -1.38
N PHE A 36 14.22 16.82 -2.04
CA PHE A 36 13.09 17.48 -2.67
C PHE A 36 13.06 17.19 -4.16
N ILE A 37 11.92 16.74 -4.66
CA ILE A 37 11.78 16.24 -6.04
C ILE A 37 11.29 17.34 -6.96
N ASP A 38 11.93 17.47 -8.11
CA ASP A 38 11.56 18.42 -9.16
C ASP A 38 10.65 17.74 -10.20
N HIS A 39 11.12 16.67 -10.84
CA HIS A 39 10.37 15.94 -11.87
C HIS A 39 10.70 14.44 -11.89
N ALA A 40 9.87 13.67 -12.60
CA ALA A 40 10.02 12.22 -12.75
C ALA A 40 9.59 11.73 -14.13
N GLU A 41 10.26 10.70 -14.66
CA GLU A 41 10.01 10.11 -15.97
C GLU A 41 10.49 8.64 -15.99
N GLY A 42 9.62 7.74 -16.46
CA GLY A 42 9.95 6.31 -16.55
C GLY A 42 10.28 5.71 -15.17
N PRO A 43 11.42 5.02 -15.00
CA PRO A 43 11.84 4.48 -13.71
C PRO A 43 12.64 5.51 -12.88
N PHE A 44 12.72 6.78 -13.29
CA PHE A 44 13.58 7.77 -12.68
C PHE A 44 12.83 8.97 -12.12
N PHE A 45 13.50 9.67 -11.22
CA PHE A 45 13.15 11.01 -10.77
C PHE A 45 14.41 11.82 -10.46
N TRP A 46 14.27 13.14 -10.52
CA TRP A 46 15.33 14.11 -10.32
C TRP A 46 14.98 14.99 -9.13
N ASP A 47 15.95 15.20 -8.25
CA ASP A 47 15.81 16.19 -7.18
C ASP A 47 16.01 17.62 -7.70
N VAL A 48 15.69 18.60 -6.86
CA VAL A 48 15.85 20.04 -7.13
C VAL A 48 17.31 20.47 -7.37
N GLU A 49 18.27 19.59 -7.07
CA GLU A 49 19.70 19.79 -7.32
C GLU A 49 20.17 19.09 -8.61
N GLY A 50 19.25 18.44 -9.33
CA GLY A 50 19.47 17.79 -10.62
C GLY A 50 20.04 16.38 -10.53
N LYS A 51 20.16 15.79 -9.33
CA LYS A 51 20.61 14.41 -9.19
C LYS A 51 19.48 13.46 -9.57
N ARG A 52 19.79 12.49 -10.43
CA ARG A 52 18.86 11.46 -10.89
C ARG A 52 18.93 10.23 -9.98
N TYR A 53 17.78 9.62 -9.74
CA TYR A 53 17.65 8.38 -8.99
C TYR A 53 16.78 7.37 -9.72
N ILE A 54 17.15 6.08 -9.67
CA ILE A 54 16.25 4.96 -9.98
C ILE A 54 15.23 4.84 -8.83
N ASP A 55 13.94 4.83 -9.13
CA ASP A 55 12.88 4.91 -8.13
C ASP A 55 12.18 3.57 -7.88
N TYR A 56 12.36 3.02 -6.68
CA TYR A 56 11.63 1.85 -6.20
C TYR A 56 10.49 2.19 -5.22
N VAL A 57 10.19 3.47 -5.02
CA VAL A 57 9.00 3.93 -4.28
C VAL A 57 7.81 4.08 -5.21
N GLY A 58 8.00 4.63 -6.41
CA GLY A 58 6.93 4.73 -7.41
C GLY A 58 5.70 5.48 -6.88
N SER A 59 5.93 6.57 -6.14
CA SER A 59 4.90 7.31 -5.38
C SER A 59 4.12 6.45 -4.37
N TRP A 60 4.79 5.47 -3.77
CA TRP A 60 4.25 4.46 -2.85
C TRP A 60 3.34 3.43 -3.54
N GLY A 61 3.50 3.20 -4.85
CA GLY A 61 2.79 2.15 -5.60
C GLY A 61 2.06 2.54 -6.90
N PRO A 62 1.46 3.75 -7.07
CA PRO A 62 0.66 4.11 -8.25
C PRO A 62 1.39 4.02 -9.59
N MET A 63 2.70 4.26 -9.60
CA MET A 63 3.49 4.43 -10.83
C MET A 63 3.90 3.08 -11.44
N ILE A 64 2.94 2.16 -11.61
CA ILE A 64 3.19 0.81 -12.14
C ILE A 64 3.69 0.79 -13.58
N HIS A 65 3.32 1.80 -14.38
CA HIS A 65 3.83 2.01 -15.75
C HIS A 65 5.09 2.88 -15.80
N GLY A 66 5.62 3.28 -14.65
CA GLY A 66 6.62 4.33 -14.52
C GLY A 66 5.98 5.72 -14.41
N HIS A 67 6.80 6.70 -14.08
CA HIS A 67 6.40 8.10 -14.00
C HIS A 67 6.13 8.68 -15.39
N SER A 68 5.18 9.61 -15.47
CA SER A 68 4.94 10.40 -16.68
C SER A 68 4.66 9.58 -17.94
N HIS A 69 3.98 8.42 -17.81
CA HIS A 69 3.64 7.59 -18.96
C HIS A 69 2.85 8.40 -20.00
N PRO A 70 3.28 8.43 -21.28
CA PRO A 70 2.80 9.39 -22.27
C PRO A 70 1.28 9.30 -22.50
N GLU A 71 0.72 8.08 -22.55
CA GLU A 71 -0.72 7.90 -22.72
C GLU A 71 -1.53 8.40 -21.51
N VAL A 72 -1.01 8.22 -20.29
CA VAL A 72 -1.68 8.68 -19.06
C VAL A 72 -1.66 10.21 -19.01
N LEU A 73 -0.52 10.84 -19.32
CA LEU A 73 -0.41 12.29 -19.40
C LEU A 73 -1.33 12.87 -20.49
N ALA A 74 -1.37 12.25 -21.67
CA ALA A 74 -2.26 12.69 -22.75
C ALA A 74 -3.74 12.66 -22.32
N ALA A 75 -4.17 11.59 -21.63
CA ALA A 75 -5.53 11.48 -21.10
C ALA A 75 -5.83 12.57 -20.04
N VAL A 76 -4.89 12.82 -19.13
CA VAL A 76 -5.01 13.89 -18.12
C VAL A 76 -5.12 15.26 -18.79
N HIS A 77 -4.22 15.60 -19.72
CA HIS A 77 -4.23 16.89 -20.41
C HIS A 77 -5.53 17.11 -21.20
N ALA A 78 -5.99 16.07 -21.90
CA ALA A 78 -7.26 16.12 -22.62
C ALA A 78 -8.45 16.36 -21.69
N GLN A 79 -8.42 15.76 -20.48
CA GLN A 79 -9.49 15.94 -19.50
C GLN A 79 -9.44 17.30 -18.80
N VAL A 80 -8.26 17.81 -18.46
CA VAL A 80 -8.07 19.14 -17.87
C VAL A 80 -8.64 20.24 -18.77
N ASN A 81 -8.50 20.11 -20.09
CA ASN A 81 -9.09 21.05 -21.06
C ASN A 81 -10.63 21.11 -21.03
N LYS A 82 -11.29 20.10 -20.44
CA LYS A 82 -12.75 20.07 -20.24
C LYS A 82 -13.18 20.58 -18.85
N GLY A 83 -12.23 20.76 -17.92
CA GLY A 83 -12.48 21.18 -16.54
C GLY A 83 -11.93 20.19 -15.51
N LEU A 84 -11.59 20.71 -14.32
CA LEU A 84 -10.98 19.93 -13.24
C LEU A 84 -11.98 19.13 -12.40
N GLY A 85 -13.24 19.58 -12.34
CA GLY A 85 -14.31 18.94 -11.58
C GLY A 85 -15.63 19.67 -11.79
N PHE A 86 -16.74 18.95 -11.58
CA PHE A 86 -18.08 19.45 -11.92
C PHE A 86 -19.09 19.40 -10.76
N GLY A 87 -18.83 18.61 -9.72
CA GLY A 87 -19.79 18.39 -8.63
C GLY A 87 -21.08 17.69 -9.08
N ALA A 88 -21.05 17.03 -10.25
CA ALA A 88 -22.15 16.31 -10.86
C ALA A 88 -21.62 15.07 -11.59
N PRO A 89 -22.46 14.04 -11.83
CA PRO A 89 -22.03 12.80 -12.45
C PRO A 89 -21.46 12.99 -13.87
N THR A 90 -20.51 12.14 -14.23
CA THR A 90 -19.83 12.13 -15.54
C THR A 90 -19.80 10.72 -16.13
N ALA A 91 -19.73 10.62 -17.46
CA ALA A 91 -19.66 9.33 -18.15
C ALA A 91 -18.41 8.51 -17.78
N ILE A 92 -17.28 9.18 -17.51
CA ILE A 92 -16.03 8.50 -17.19
C ILE A 92 -16.06 7.78 -15.83
N GLU A 93 -16.91 8.22 -14.91
CA GLU A 93 -17.15 7.50 -13.65
C GLU A 93 -17.81 6.14 -13.90
N VAL A 94 -18.73 6.07 -14.88
CA VAL A 94 -19.39 4.81 -15.29
C VAL A 94 -18.37 3.90 -15.95
N GLU A 95 -17.58 4.41 -16.90
CA GLU A 95 -16.52 3.63 -17.57
C GLU A 95 -15.50 3.07 -16.57
N MET A 96 -15.10 3.86 -15.57
CA MET A 96 -14.21 3.42 -14.51
C MET A 96 -14.86 2.30 -13.68
N ALA A 97 -16.11 2.49 -13.25
CA ALA A 97 -16.82 1.51 -12.43
C ALA A 97 -16.96 0.17 -13.17
N GLU A 98 -17.40 0.20 -14.44
CA GLU A 98 -17.53 -0.99 -15.28
C GLU A 98 -16.19 -1.71 -15.45
N LEU A 99 -15.10 -0.96 -15.72
CA LEU A 99 -13.79 -1.57 -15.87
C LEU A 99 -13.33 -2.23 -14.55
N VAL A 100 -13.45 -1.54 -13.41
CA VAL A 100 -13.08 -2.10 -12.11
C VAL A 100 -13.85 -3.39 -11.80
N CYS A 101 -15.18 -3.39 -11.98
CA CYS A 101 -16.00 -4.59 -11.77
C CYS A 101 -15.60 -5.74 -12.71
N SER A 102 -15.20 -5.42 -13.95
CA SER A 102 -14.75 -6.43 -14.92
C SER A 102 -13.39 -7.05 -14.56
N LEU A 103 -12.48 -6.27 -13.98
CA LEU A 103 -11.13 -6.70 -13.63
C LEU A 103 -11.06 -7.42 -12.27
N VAL A 104 -11.98 -7.10 -11.35
CA VAL A 104 -12.03 -7.63 -9.99
C VAL A 104 -13.42 -8.21 -9.71
N PRO A 105 -13.70 -9.49 -10.04
CA PRO A 105 -15.06 -10.04 -10.03
C PRO A 105 -15.76 -10.15 -8.67
N SER A 106 -15.07 -9.93 -7.54
CA SER A 106 -15.73 -9.77 -6.24
C SER A 106 -16.50 -8.44 -6.13
N ILE A 107 -16.14 -7.46 -6.96
CA ILE A 107 -16.72 -6.14 -7.01
C ILE A 107 -17.83 -6.13 -8.08
N GLU A 108 -19.08 -6.25 -7.64
CA GLU A 108 -20.27 -6.13 -8.50
C GLU A 108 -20.78 -4.69 -8.57
N SER A 109 -20.43 -3.89 -7.55
CA SER A 109 -20.73 -2.47 -7.43
C SER A 109 -19.58 -1.77 -6.69
N VAL A 110 -19.27 -0.53 -7.08
CA VAL A 110 -18.10 0.21 -6.56
C VAL A 110 -18.46 1.67 -6.30
N ARG A 111 -17.86 2.24 -5.25
CA ARG A 111 -17.93 3.65 -4.89
C ARG A 111 -16.53 4.24 -4.92
N MET A 112 -16.34 5.30 -5.72
CA MET A 112 -15.09 6.08 -5.70
C MET A 112 -15.04 7.00 -4.48
N THR A 113 -13.84 7.19 -3.94
CA THR A 113 -13.51 8.08 -2.82
C THR A 113 -12.25 8.88 -3.16
N SER A 114 -11.83 9.80 -2.29
CA SER A 114 -10.67 10.68 -2.52
C SER A 114 -9.35 10.06 -2.06
N SER A 115 -9.39 8.97 -1.27
CA SER A 115 -8.20 8.29 -0.76
C SER A 115 -8.49 6.86 -0.31
N GLY A 116 -7.42 6.06 -0.15
CA GLY A 116 -7.51 4.75 0.50
C GLY A 116 -8.08 4.82 1.93
N THR A 117 -7.70 5.83 2.72
CA THR A 117 -8.27 6.05 4.07
C THR A 117 -9.80 6.22 4.02
N GLU A 118 -10.31 7.00 3.05
CA GLU A 118 -11.76 7.16 2.85
C GLU A 118 -12.43 5.86 2.41
N ALA A 119 -11.77 5.06 1.57
CA ALA A 119 -12.28 3.76 1.15
C ALA A 119 -12.41 2.80 2.35
N VAL A 120 -11.36 2.69 3.17
CA VAL A 120 -11.34 1.81 4.36
C VAL A 120 -12.35 2.25 5.40
N MET A 121 -12.41 3.53 5.77
CA MET A 121 -13.41 3.98 6.75
C MET A 121 -14.84 3.73 6.26
N THR A 122 -15.06 3.79 4.94
CA THR A 122 -16.36 3.49 4.33
C THR A 122 -16.64 1.99 4.37
N ALA A 123 -15.66 1.14 4.03
CA ALA A 123 -15.81 -0.32 4.08
C ALA A 123 -16.13 -0.82 5.48
N ILE A 124 -15.43 -0.31 6.50
CA ILE A 124 -15.69 -0.66 7.91
C ILE A 124 -17.07 -0.18 8.34
N ARG A 125 -17.46 1.05 8.00
CA ARG A 125 -18.79 1.57 8.32
C ARG A 125 -19.89 0.76 7.62
N LEU A 126 -19.64 0.35 6.38
CA LEU A 126 -20.55 -0.50 5.61
C LEU A 126 -20.70 -1.88 6.26
N ALA A 127 -19.59 -2.53 6.64
CA ALA A 127 -19.61 -3.81 7.33
C ALA A 127 -20.39 -3.75 8.66
N ARG A 128 -20.16 -2.72 9.47
CA ARG A 128 -20.94 -2.48 10.70
C ARG A 128 -22.42 -2.25 10.42
N GLY A 129 -22.74 -1.40 9.44
CA GLY A 129 -24.12 -1.10 9.06
C GLY A 129 -24.87 -2.30 8.45
N TYR A 130 -24.16 -3.17 7.75
CA TYR A 130 -24.71 -4.38 7.13
C TYR A 130 -24.95 -5.48 8.17
N THR A 131 -23.99 -5.71 9.07
CA THR A 131 -24.05 -6.78 10.09
C THR A 131 -24.80 -6.37 11.36
N GLY A 132 -24.91 -5.07 11.64
CA GLY A 132 -25.42 -4.56 12.92
C GLY A 132 -24.48 -4.79 14.10
N ARG A 133 -23.20 -5.06 13.85
CA ARG A 133 -22.18 -5.41 14.86
C ARG A 133 -21.13 -4.31 14.99
N ASP A 134 -20.44 -4.27 16.11
CA ASP A 134 -19.50 -3.18 16.44
C ASP A 134 -18.03 -3.54 16.25
N LYS A 135 -17.63 -4.79 16.54
CA LYS A 135 -16.21 -5.12 16.64
C LYS A 135 -15.56 -5.29 15.27
N ILE A 136 -14.31 -4.88 15.18
CA ILE A 136 -13.46 -5.10 14.01
C ILE A 136 -12.18 -5.80 14.44
N ILE A 137 -11.69 -6.70 13.59
CA ILE A 137 -10.36 -7.31 13.74
C ILE A 137 -9.45 -6.71 12.67
N LYS A 138 -8.26 -6.27 13.08
CA LYS A 138 -7.14 -5.93 12.19
C LYS A 138 -5.88 -6.66 12.64
N PHE A 139 -4.86 -6.62 11.80
CA PHE A 139 -3.57 -7.25 12.10
C PHE A 139 -2.49 -6.25 12.48
N GLU A 140 -1.61 -6.60 13.40
CA GLU A 140 -0.42 -5.82 13.72
C GLU A 140 0.49 -5.69 12.49
N GLY A 141 1.13 -4.52 12.33
CA GLY A 141 1.92 -4.20 11.14
C GLY A 141 1.10 -3.76 9.91
N ASN A 142 -0.17 -4.15 9.81
CA ASN A 142 -1.04 -3.66 8.73
C ASN A 142 -1.50 -2.22 9.00
N TYR A 143 -1.54 -1.40 7.95
CA TYR A 143 -2.00 -0.02 7.97
C TYR A 143 -3.11 0.21 6.93
N HIS A 144 -4.21 0.78 7.42
CA HIS A 144 -5.47 0.91 6.69
C HIS A 144 -5.93 2.38 6.63
N GLY A 145 -4.98 3.32 6.66
CA GLY A 145 -5.28 4.73 6.86
C GLY A 145 -5.37 5.12 8.33
N HIS A 146 -5.69 6.39 8.58
CA HIS A 146 -5.60 7.02 9.89
C HIS A 146 -6.97 7.38 10.49
N SER A 147 -8.02 6.60 10.20
CA SER A 147 -9.29 6.74 10.93
C SER A 147 -9.11 6.29 12.37
N ASP A 148 -9.76 6.98 13.32
CA ASP A 148 -9.57 6.79 14.76
C ASP A 148 -9.68 5.32 15.22
N SER A 149 -10.63 4.54 14.68
CA SER A 149 -10.80 3.13 15.01
C SER A 149 -9.67 2.22 14.53
N LEU A 150 -8.73 2.70 13.71
CA LEU A 150 -7.61 1.91 13.19
C LEU A 150 -6.27 2.31 13.79
N LEU A 151 -6.21 3.47 14.47
CA LEU A 151 -5.08 3.94 15.25
C LEU A 151 -5.11 3.32 16.65
N VAL A 152 -5.07 1.99 16.66
CA VAL A 152 -5.21 1.14 17.84
C VAL A 152 -4.09 0.10 17.84
N LYS A 153 -3.52 -0.14 19.02
CA LYS A 153 -2.55 -1.21 19.29
C LYS A 153 -3.18 -2.27 20.19
N ALA A 154 -2.56 -3.46 20.25
CA ALA A 154 -2.98 -4.51 21.16
C ALA A 154 -3.01 -4.00 22.62
N GLY A 155 -4.07 -4.35 23.35
CA GLY A 155 -4.19 -4.03 24.77
C GLY A 155 -3.31 -4.90 25.66
N SER A 156 -2.93 -4.39 26.82
CA SER A 156 -2.21 -5.17 27.83
C SER A 156 -3.17 -6.03 28.67
N GLY A 157 -2.87 -7.33 28.79
CA GLY A 157 -3.57 -8.29 29.67
C GLY A 157 -4.62 -9.16 28.98
N ALA A 158 -5.30 -10.02 29.76
CA ALA A 158 -6.24 -11.05 29.27
C ALA A 158 -7.51 -10.50 28.59
N LEU A 159 -7.71 -9.18 28.57
CA LEU A 159 -8.93 -8.56 28.04
C LEU A 159 -8.81 -8.10 26.58
N THR A 160 -7.68 -8.23 25.88
CA THR A 160 -7.47 -8.00 24.42
C THR A 160 -8.17 -6.78 23.76
N LEU A 161 -8.71 -5.85 24.55
CA LEU A 161 -9.41 -4.66 24.08
C LEU A 161 -8.39 -3.68 23.53
N GLY A 162 -8.70 -3.09 22.38
CA GLY A 162 -7.85 -2.11 21.73
C GLY A 162 -7.51 -0.92 22.63
N GLN A 163 -6.25 -0.49 22.58
CA GLN A 163 -5.80 0.75 23.20
C GLN A 163 -5.40 1.77 22.12
N PRO A 164 -5.74 3.07 22.28
CA PRO A 164 -5.27 4.10 21.37
C PRO A 164 -3.75 4.04 21.17
N SER A 165 -3.30 4.08 19.92
CA SER A 165 -1.88 4.21 19.58
C SER A 165 -1.45 5.66 19.32
N SER A 166 -2.42 6.58 19.21
CA SER A 166 -2.21 8.02 19.04
C SER A 166 -3.02 8.84 20.04
N ALA A 167 -2.50 10.02 20.41
CA ALA A 167 -3.24 11.00 21.19
C ALA A 167 -4.45 11.52 20.38
N GLY A 168 -5.50 11.97 21.10
CA GLY A 168 -6.71 12.54 20.51
C GLY A 168 -7.83 11.53 20.22
N ILE A 169 -7.57 10.23 20.37
CA ILE A 169 -8.55 9.16 20.13
C ILE A 169 -9.25 8.79 21.45
N PRO A 170 -10.59 8.93 21.55
CA PRO A 170 -11.34 8.47 22.71
C PRO A 170 -11.23 6.94 22.87
N ARG A 171 -11.27 6.47 24.12
CA ARG A 171 -11.24 5.03 24.42
C ARG A 171 -12.43 4.31 23.78
N GLU A 172 -13.57 4.97 23.77
CA GLU A 172 -14.85 4.48 23.25
C GLU A 172 -14.78 4.18 21.74
N VAL A 173 -13.85 4.82 21.00
CA VAL A 173 -13.65 4.57 19.56
C VAL A 173 -12.71 3.40 19.30
N SER A 174 -11.79 3.13 20.23
CA SER A 174 -10.72 2.12 20.09
C SER A 174 -11.07 0.77 20.72
N GLN A 175 -11.98 0.74 21.70
CA GLN A 175 -12.32 -0.47 22.46
C GLN A 175 -12.88 -1.61 21.58
N ASP A 176 -13.53 -1.28 20.46
CA ASP A 176 -14.12 -2.26 19.53
C ASP A 176 -13.18 -2.67 18.41
N THR A 177 -11.89 -2.34 18.53
CA THR A 177 -10.85 -2.76 17.59
C THR A 177 -9.94 -3.77 18.26
N LEU A 178 -9.98 -5.00 17.73
CA LEU A 178 -9.18 -6.12 18.16
C LEU A 178 -7.96 -6.20 17.23
N VAL A 179 -6.76 -6.32 17.79
CA VAL A 179 -5.51 -6.38 17.05
C VAL A 179 -4.88 -7.75 17.25
N LEU A 180 -4.67 -8.49 16.16
CA LEU A 180 -4.09 -9.83 16.16
C LEU A 180 -2.76 -9.88 15.39
N PRO A 181 -1.90 -10.87 15.64
CA PRO A 181 -0.69 -11.05 14.82
C PRO A 181 -1.04 -11.45 13.38
N TYR A 182 -0.45 -10.80 12.39
CA TYR A 182 -0.56 -11.22 10.98
C TYR A 182 0.05 -12.63 10.80
N ASN A 183 -0.54 -13.46 9.94
CA ASN A 183 -0.17 -14.87 9.73
C ASN A 183 -0.41 -15.84 10.91
N ASP A 184 -1.07 -15.39 11.98
CA ASP A 184 -1.49 -16.26 13.09
C ASP A 184 -2.98 -16.59 12.99
N LEU A 185 -3.32 -17.61 12.19
CA LEU A 185 -4.71 -18.07 12.03
C LEU A 185 -5.29 -18.60 13.34
N SER A 186 -4.48 -19.28 14.17
CA SER A 186 -4.92 -19.80 15.46
C SER A 186 -5.41 -18.70 16.40
N ALA A 187 -4.72 -17.55 16.45
CA ALA A 187 -5.15 -16.41 17.24
C ALA A 187 -6.48 -15.83 16.72
N VAL A 188 -6.73 -15.87 15.41
CA VAL A 188 -8.01 -15.47 14.82
C VAL A 188 -9.13 -16.42 15.22
N GLU A 189 -8.90 -17.73 15.11
CA GLU A 189 -9.88 -18.76 15.50
C GLU A 189 -10.22 -18.66 17.00
N GLU A 190 -9.21 -18.47 17.86
CA GLU A 190 -9.42 -18.27 19.30
C GLU A 190 -10.24 -17.01 19.58
N MET A 191 -9.89 -15.88 18.96
CA MET A 191 -10.63 -14.62 19.12
C MET A 191 -12.09 -14.75 18.66
N MET A 192 -12.31 -15.39 17.51
CA MET A 192 -13.63 -15.57 16.93
C MET A 192 -14.48 -16.58 17.72
N SER A 193 -13.87 -17.56 18.39
CA SER A 193 -14.58 -18.44 19.33
C SER A 193 -15.21 -17.69 20.50
N GLN A 194 -14.61 -16.57 20.90
CA GLN A 194 -15.05 -15.76 22.05
C GLN A 194 -16.01 -14.64 21.63
N PHE A 195 -15.72 -13.96 20.51
CA PHE A 195 -16.40 -12.72 20.12
C PHE A 195 -16.98 -12.75 18.69
N GLY A 196 -16.91 -13.86 17.97
CA GLY A 196 -17.15 -13.88 16.52
C GLY A 196 -18.50 -13.31 16.08
N PHE A 197 -19.56 -13.52 16.85
CA PHE A 197 -20.90 -12.96 16.58
C PHE A 197 -21.05 -11.47 16.91
N ASP A 198 -20.08 -10.87 17.61
CA ASP A 198 -19.98 -9.43 17.85
C ASP A 198 -19.05 -8.74 16.83
N VAL A 199 -18.35 -9.51 16.00
CA VAL A 199 -17.42 -9.00 14.99
C VAL A 199 -18.19 -8.70 13.70
N ALA A 200 -18.14 -7.43 13.29
CA ALA A 200 -18.65 -6.95 12.02
C ALA A 200 -17.73 -7.33 10.86
N THR A 201 -16.42 -7.24 11.08
CA THR A 201 -15.43 -7.46 10.01
C THR A 201 -14.06 -7.87 10.50
N ILE A 202 -13.38 -8.68 9.68
CA ILE A 202 -11.93 -8.83 9.66
C ILE A 202 -11.41 -8.02 8.46
N ILE A 203 -10.51 -7.05 8.71
CA ILE A 203 -9.81 -6.30 7.68
C ILE A 203 -8.33 -6.69 7.63
N VAL A 204 -7.82 -6.94 6.42
CA VAL A 204 -6.45 -7.43 6.20
C VAL A 204 -5.84 -6.85 4.93
N GLU A 205 -4.56 -6.47 4.97
CA GLU A 205 -3.76 -6.36 3.75
C GLU A 205 -3.44 -7.79 3.30
N PRO A 206 -3.98 -8.29 2.17
CA PRO A 206 -3.79 -9.69 1.77
C PRO A 206 -2.31 -10.03 1.53
N ILE A 207 -1.48 -9.02 1.22
CA ILE A 207 -0.03 -9.03 1.38
C ILE A 207 0.29 -7.77 2.15
N ALA A 208 0.87 -7.88 3.34
CA ALA A 208 1.24 -6.71 4.10
C ALA A 208 2.34 -5.92 3.37
N GLY A 209 2.16 -4.61 3.25
CA GLY A 209 3.14 -3.71 2.66
C GLY A 209 3.67 -2.63 3.59
N ASN A 210 2.96 -2.34 4.68
CA ASN A 210 3.29 -1.29 5.66
C ASN A 210 4.10 -1.80 6.87
N MET A 211 4.56 -3.04 6.82
CA MET A 211 5.61 -3.59 7.68
C MET A 211 6.73 -4.23 6.82
N GLY A 212 6.98 -3.62 5.66
CA GLY A 212 7.69 -4.24 4.55
C GLY A 212 6.76 -5.19 3.79
N CYS A 213 7.26 -5.83 2.73
CA CYS A 213 6.50 -6.86 2.03
C CYS A 213 6.52 -8.16 2.84
N VAL A 214 5.40 -8.53 3.45
CA VAL A 214 5.22 -9.80 4.15
C VAL A 214 4.05 -10.55 3.53
N PRO A 215 4.32 -11.63 2.75
CA PRO A 215 3.27 -12.44 2.13
C PRO A 215 2.45 -13.21 3.17
N PRO A 216 1.22 -13.60 2.83
CA PRO A 216 0.43 -14.49 3.68
C PRO A 216 1.09 -15.87 3.73
N GLU A 217 1.08 -16.51 4.89
CA GLU A 217 1.43 -17.92 5.01
C GLU A 217 0.35 -18.79 4.34
N PRO A 218 0.70 -19.99 3.83
CA PRO A 218 -0.27 -20.89 3.22
C PRO A 218 -1.45 -21.18 4.14
N GLY A 219 -2.67 -21.02 3.63
CA GLY A 219 -3.89 -21.26 4.39
C GLY A 219 -4.35 -20.09 5.26
N PHE A 220 -3.56 -19.02 5.42
CA PHE A 220 -3.95 -17.88 6.25
C PHE A 220 -5.18 -17.17 5.67
N LEU A 221 -5.14 -16.74 4.40
CA LEU A 221 -6.26 -16.00 3.78
C LEU A 221 -7.50 -16.89 3.60
N GLU A 222 -7.31 -18.15 3.24
CA GLU A 222 -8.36 -19.16 3.14
C GLU A 222 -9.02 -19.40 4.50
N GLY A 223 -8.21 -19.46 5.56
CA GLY A 223 -8.68 -19.56 6.94
C GLY A 223 -9.49 -18.33 7.37
N LEU A 224 -9.03 -17.11 7.06
CA LEU A 224 -9.80 -15.89 7.32
C LEU A 224 -11.16 -15.92 6.64
N ARG A 225 -11.21 -16.36 5.38
CA ARG A 225 -12.47 -16.53 4.64
C ARG A 225 -13.40 -17.52 5.33
N ALA A 226 -12.90 -18.71 5.67
CA ALA A 226 -13.69 -19.75 6.32
C ALA A 226 -14.23 -19.29 7.69
N VAL A 227 -13.43 -18.57 8.46
CA VAL A 227 -13.84 -18.01 9.76
C VAL A 227 -14.89 -16.91 9.58
N CYS A 228 -14.72 -16.01 8.61
CA CYS A 228 -15.74 -15.01 8.28
C CYS A 228 -17.08 -15.65 7.89
N ASP A 229 -17.05 -16.73 7.10
CA ASP A 229 -18.25 -17.45 6.69
C ASP A 229 -18.93 -18.14 7.89
N GLN A 230 -18.15 -18.76 8.77
CA GLN A 230 -18.66 -19.45 9.95
C GLN A 230 -19.38 -18.51 10.93
N TYR A 231 -18.85 -17.30 11.12
CA TYR A 231 -19.39 -16.33 12.08
C TYR A 231 -20.23 -15.23 11.42
N GLU A 232 -20.46 -15.32 10.11
CA GLU A 232 -21.23 -14.36 9.32
C GLU A 232 -20.72 -12.92 9.49
N CYS A 233 -19.41 -12.74 9.50
CA CYS A 233 -18.77 -11.41 9.50
C CYS A 233 -18.13 -11.10 8.15
N VAL A 234 -17.93 -9.82 7.85
CA VAL A 234 -17.46 -9.34 6.54
C VAL A 234 -15.94 -9.47 6.46
N LEU A 235 -15.43 -10.16 5.45
CA LEU A 235 -14.01 -10.14 5.11
C LEU A 235 -13.70 -8.93 4.21
N ILE A 236 -12.85 -8.02 4.68
CA ILE A 236 -12.37 -6.87 3.90
C ILE A 236 -10.91 -7.11 3.51
N PHE A 237 -10.65 -7.12 2.19
CA PHE A 237 -9.29 -7.01 1.68
C PHE A 237 -8.93 -5.55 1.42
N ASP A 238 -7.90 -5.08 2.12
CA ASP A 238 -7.27 -3.81 1.81
C ASP A 238 -6.27 -3.99 0.67
N GLU A 239 -6.77 -3.81 -0.55
CA GLU A 239 -6.00 -3.87 -1.79
C GLU A 239 -5.56 -2.49 -2.27
N VAL A 240 -5.46 -1.49 -1.37
CA VAL A 240 -4.97 -0.15 -1.74
C VAL A 240 -3.54 -0.23 -2.28
N MET A 241 -2.72 -1.19 -1.81
CA MET A 241 -1.36 -1.43 -2.32
C MET A 241 -1.26 -2.58 -3.32
N THR A 242 -1.95 -3.69 -3.05
CA THR A 242 -1.83 -4.93 -3.83
C THR A 242 -2.70 -4.93 -5.08
N GLY A 243 -3.81 -4.19 -5.06
CA GLY A 243 -4.79 -4.12 -6.14
C GLY A 243 -4.14 -3.66 -7.43
N PHE A 244 -4.38 -4.42 -8.51
CA PHE A 244 -3.79 -4.20 -9.85
C PHE A 244 -2.27 -4.31 -9.93
N ARG A 245 -1.56 -4.50 -8.81
CA ARG A 245 -0.10 -4.60 -8.73
C ARG A 245 0.38 -6.03 -8.79
N VAL A 246 -0.16 -6.89 -7.93
CA VAL A 246 0.35 -8.26 -7.80
C VAL A 246 -0.26 -9.19 -8.86
N ALA A 247 -1.47 -8.87 -9.31
CA ALA A 247 -2.11 -9.40 -10.49
C ALA A 247 -3.10 -8.34 -11.01
N VAL A 248 -3.61 -8.50 -12.24
CA VAL A 248 -4.66 -7.63 -12.79
C VAL A 248 -5.86 -7.57 -11.84
N GLY A 249 -6.29 -8.71 -11.31
CA GLY A 249 -7.39 -8.82 -10.33
C GLY A 249 -6.98 -8.67 -8.87
N GLY A 250 -5.78 -8.16 -8.58
CA GLY A 250 -5.27 -8.01 -7.21
C GLY A 250 -4.83 -9.32 -6.53
N ALA A 251 -4.54 -9.25 -5.24
CA ALA A 251 -4.14 -10.37 -4.42
C ALA A 251 -5.25 -11.42 -4.28
N GLN A 252 -6.52 -10.99 -4.26
CA GLN A 252 -7.66 -11.92 -4.28
C GLN A 252 -7.63 -12.87 -5.49
N ALA A 253 -7.24 -12.37 -6.67
CA ALA A 253 -7.08 -13.20 -7.86
C ALA A 253 -5.81 -14.06 -7.79
N LEU A 254 -4.73 -13.53 -7.22
CA LEU A 254 -3.47 -14.24 -7.06
C LEU A 254 -3.59 -15.46 -6.12
N TYR A 255 -4.30 -15.29 -5.00
CA TYR A 255 -4.47 -16.34 -3.98
C TYR A 255 -5.78 -17.11 -4.11
N GLY A 256 -6.70 -16.70 -4.98
CA GLY A 256 -7.97 -17.38 -5.16
C GLY A 256 -8.92 -17.27 -3.98
N VAL A 257 -8.80 -16.21 -3.16
CA VAL A 257 -9.65 -15.96 -1.99
C VAL A 257 -10.55 -14.75 -2.27
N ARG A 258 -11.87 -14.95 -2.20
CA ARG A 258 -12.87 -13.90 -2.47
C ARG A 258 -13.24 -13.15 -1.18
N PRO A 259 -12.89 -11.87 -1.01
CA PRO A 259 -13.38 -11.05 0.10
C PRO A 259 -14.84 -10.62 -0.15
N ASP A 260 -15.49 -10.14 0.89
CA ASP A 260 -16.82 -9.53 0.80
C ASP A 260 -16.73 -8.07 0.37
N LEU A 261 -15.74 -7.33 0.86
CA LEU A 261 -15.44 -5.98 0.37
C LEU A 261 -13.96 -5.86 0.03
N THR A 262 -13.66 -5.07 -0.99
CA THR A 262 -12.30 -4.70 -1.39
C THR A 262 -12.16 -3.19 -1.32
N THR A 263 -11.08 -2.71 -0.72
CA THR A 263 -10.67 -1.31 -0.83
C THR A 263 -9.51 -1.17 -1.80
N LEU A 264 -9.58 -0.14 -2.63
CA LEU A 264 -8.63 0.15 -3.70
C LEU A 264 -8.14 1.59 -3.56
N GLY A 265 -6.99 1.85 -4.15
CA GLY A 265 -6.40 3.19 -4.23
C GLY A 265 -5.18 3.13 -5.13
N LYS A 266 -4.30 4.12 -4.98
CA LYS A 266 -3.01 4.17 -5.68
C LYS A 266 -3.15 4.02 -7.22
N ILE A 267 -2.98 2.81 -7.75
CA ILE A 267 -3.00 2.50 -9.19
C ILE A 267 -4.32 2.91 -9.85
N ILE A 268 -5.46 2.79 -9.16
CA ILE A 268 -6.77 3.18 -9.74
C ILE A 268 -6.89 4.66 -10.06
N GLY A 269 -6.02 5.50 -9.49
CA GLY A 269 -5.96 6.93 -9.80
C GLY A 269 -4.86 7.28 -10.81
N GLY A 270 -4.06 6.32 -11.29
CA GLY A 270 -2.95 6.57 -12.21
C GLY A 270 -1.94 7.61 -11.69
N GLY A 271 -1.75 7.67 -10.36
CA GLY A 271 -0.90 8.67 -9.69
C GLY A 271 -1.65 9.86 -9.08
N LEU A 272 -2.94 10.05 -9.38
CA LEU A 272 -3.78 11.07 -8.77
C LEU A 272 -4.54 10.54 -7.53
N PRO A 273 -4.94 11.42 -6.59
CA PRO A 273 -5.68 11.02 -5.39
C PRO A 273 -7.04 10.40 -5.69
N VAL A 274 -7.16 9.09 -5.50
CA VAL A 274 -8.39 8.30 -5.62
C VAL A 274 -8.31 7.12 -4.64
N GLY A 275 -9.45 6.81 -4.04
CA GLY A 275 -9.72 5.50 -3.45
C GLY A 275 -11.00 4.90 -4.03
N ALA A 276 -11.28 3.64 -3.72
CA ALA A 276 -12.57 3.04 -3.99
C ALA A 276 -12.88 1.93 -2.99
N VAL A 277 -14.17 1.70 -2.73
CA VAL A 277 -14.66 0.52 -2.00
C VAL A 277 -15.67 -0.19 -2.88
N GLY A 278 -15.60 -1.52 -2.96
CA GLY A 278 -16.51 -2.31 -3.77
C GLY A 278 -16.70 -3.72 -3.23
N GLY A 279 -17.75 -4.39 -3.69
CA GLY A 279 -18.13 -5.74 -3.27
C GLY A 279 -19.45 -6.19 -3.92
N PRO A 280 -20.13 -7.20 -3.36
CA PRO A 280 -21.44 -7.64 -3.79
C PRO A 280 -22.45 -6.49 -3.81
N ARG A 281 -23.33 -6.49 -4.81
CA ARG A 281 -24.31 -5.40 -5.01
C ARG A 281 -25.19 -5.20 -3.78
N GLU A 282 -25.66 -6.28 -3.17
CA GLU A 282 -26.54 -6.25 -1.99
C GLU A 282 -25.91 -5.51 -0.80
N MET A 283 -24.61 -5.69 -0.57
CA MET A 283 -23.89 -4.99 0.50
C MET A 283 -23.67 -3.53 0.11
N MET A 284 -23.26 -3.27 -1.13
CA MET A 284 -22.97 -1.91 -1.60
C MET A 284 -24.21 -1.02 -1.64
N GLU A 285 -25.40 -1.59 -1.82
CA GLU A 285 -26.69 -0.88 -1.76
C GLU A 285 -27.09 -0.42 -0.35
N TYR A 286 -26.37 -0.85 0.71
CA TYR A 286 -26.52 -0.24 2.04
C TYR A 286 -25.93 1.17 2.12
N LEU A 287 -25.08 1.58 1.17
CA LEU A 287 -24.59 2.96 1.11
C LEU A 287 -25.68 3.92 0.62
N ALA A 288 -25.69 5.13 1.19
CA ALA A 288 -26.46 6.24 0.67
C ALA A 288 -26.08 6.49 -0.81
N PRO A 289 -27.05 6.88 -1.67
CA PRO A 289 -28.43 7.25 -1.33
C PRO A 289 -29.43 6.08 -1.25
N THR A 290 -29.01 4.85 -1.57
CA THR A 290 -29.92 3.69 -1.61
C THR A 290 -30.21 3.16 -0.21
N GLY A 291 -29.19 3.06 0.64
CA GLY A 291 -29.29 2.49 1.97
C GLY A 291 -28.94 3.46 3.10
N PRO A 292 -28.95 2.97 4.35
CA PRO A 292 -28.85 3.80 5.55
C PRO A 292 -27.42 4.25 5.89
N VAL A 293 -26.38 3.68 5.26
CA VAL A 293 -24.98 3.97 5.60
C VAL A 293 -24.48 5.19 4.83
N TYR A 294 -24.22 6.29 5.54
CA TYR A 294 -23.81 7.53 4.90
C TYR A 294 -22.33 7.52 4.47
N GLN A 295 -22.10 7.87 3.21
CA GLN A 295 -20.81 8.27 2.65
C GLN A 295 -21.05 9.32 1.57
N ALA A 296 -20.23 10.37 1.57
CA ALA A 296 -20.16 11.37 0.52
C ALA A 296 -18.71 11.88 0.42
N GLY A 297 -18.36 12.44 -0.74
CA GLY A 297 -17.07 13.10 -0.94
C GLY A 297 -17.16 14.10 -2.08
N THR A 298 -16.90 15.38 -1.80
CA THR A 298 -17.08 16.49 -2.76
C THR A 298 -16.28 16.32 -4.05
N LEU A 299 -15.09 15.69 -3.95
CA LEU A 299 -14.16 15.48 -5.07
C LEU A 299 -14.06 14.00 -5.49
N SER A 300 -14.91 13.14 -4.93
CA SER A 300 -14.98 11.74 -5.35
C SER A 300 -15.43 11.64 -6.81
N GLY A 301 -14.84 10.70 -7.56
CA GLY A 301 -15.13 10.57 -8.99
C GLY A 301 -14.62 11.71 -9.87
N ASN A 302 -13.67 12.54 -9.40
CA ASN A 302 -13.18 13.66 -10.20
C ASN A 302 -12.64 13.20 -11.57
N PRO A 303 -13.03 13.86 -12.66
CA PRO A 303 -12.84 13.31 -14.00
C PRO A 303 -11.37 13.22 -14.40
N VAL A 304 -10.50 14.11 -13.87
CA VAL A 304 -9.05 14.09 -14.16
C VAL A 304 -8.41 12.82 -13.62
N ALA A 305 -8.73 12.44 -12.38
CA ALA A 305 -8.23 11.20 -11.80
C ALA A 305 -8.86 9.95 -12.43
N MET A 306 -10.14 10.01 -12.80
CA MET A 306 -10.77 8.93 -13.58
C MET A 306 -10.07 8.73 -14.93
N ALA A 307 -9.67 9.80 -15.63
CA ALA A 307 -8.96 9.70 -16.90
C ALA A 307 -7.57 9.05 -16.76
N ALA A 308 -6.80 9.47 -15.73
CA ALA A 308 -5.50 8.87 -15.43
C ALA A 308 -5.63 7.39 -15.06
N GLY A 309 -6.56 7.08 -14.17
CA GLY A 309 -6.85 5.74 -13.69
C GLY A 309 -7.34 4.80 -14.78
N LEU A 310 -8.33 5.23 -15.57
CA LEU A 310 -8.93 4.40 -16.63
C LEU A 310 -7.88 4.02 -17.69
N THR A 311 -7.04 4.99 -18.07
CA THR A 311 -5.92 4.75 -18.99
C THR A 311 -4.91 3.79 -18.38
N THR A 312 -4.54 4.01 -17.11
CA THR A 312 -3.63 3.13 -16.35
C THR A 312 -4.14 1.69 -16.32
N LEU A 313 -5.41 1.48 -15.96
CA LEU A 313 -6.01 0.15 -15.86
C LEU A 313 -6.13 -0.54 -17.23
N ARG A 314 -6.50 0.19 -18.29
CA ARG A 314 -6.51 -0.37 -19.66
C ARG A 314 -5.12 -0.87 -20.08
N LEU A 315 -4.07 -0.11 -19.79
CA LEU A 315 -2.68 -0.51 -20.09
C LEU A 315 -2.22 -1.76 -19.32
N LEU A 316 -2.81 -2.05 -18.15
CA LEU A 316 -2.52 -3.28 -17.39
C LEU A 316 -3.09 -4.55 -18.02
N THR A 317 -4.08 -4.42 -18.91
CA THR A 317 -4.74 -5.57 -19.56
C THR A 317 -3.92 -6.16 -20.71
N VAL A 318 -2.77 -5.55 -21.04
CA VAL A 318 -1.84 -6.09 -22.04
C VAL A 318 -1.39 -7.50 -21.62
N PRO A 319 -1.52 -8.53 -22.48
CA PRO A 319 -1.13 -9.89 -22.14
C PRO A 319 0.31 -9.98 -21.64
N GLY A 320 0.50 -10.66 -20.51
CA GLY A 320 1.81 -10.88 -19.92
C GLY A 320 2.41 -9.68 -19.17
N PHE A 321 1.67 -8.59 -18.95
CA PHE A 321 2.13 -7.42 -18.19
C PHE A 321 2.69 -7.82 -16.81
N HIS A 322 1.86 -8.42 -15.95
CA HIS A 322 2.26 -8.80 -14.60
C HIS A 322 3.31 -9.91 -14.57
N ALA A 323 3.28 -10.83 -15.54
CA ALA A 323 4.27 -11.90 -15.65
C ALA A 323 5.68 -11.34 -15.92
N ARG A 324 5.78 -10.35 -16.83
CA ARG A 324 7.04 -9.64 -17.09
C ARG A 324 7.52 -8.87 -15.87
N LEU A 325 6.61 -8.14 -15.22
CA LEU A 325 6.92 -7.35 -14.03
C LEU A 325 7.40 -8.24 -12.87
N ALA A 326 6.77 -9.40 -12.68
CA ALA A 326 7.20 -10.40 -11.71
C ALA A 326 8.58 -10.99 -12.02
N ALA A 327 8.86 -11.29 -13.30
CA ALA A 327 10.18 -11.79 -13.72
C ALA A 327 11.29 -10.78 -13.47
N GLN A 328 11.04 -9.50 -13.77
CA GLN A 328 12.00 -8.41 -13.51
C GLN A 328 12.23 -8.19 -12.02
N THR A 329 11.17 -8.25 -11.21
CA THR A 329 11.29 -8.13 -9.75
C THR A 329 12.05 -9.32 -9.17
N ALA A 330 11.85 -10.52 -9.71
CA ALA A 330 12.60 -11.72 -9.33
C ALA A 330 14.09 -11.61 -9.67
N MET A 331 14.43 -11.03 -10.83
CA MET A 331 15.82 -10.77 -11.21
C MET A 331 16.50 -9.81 -10.23
N LEU A 332 15.83 -8.70 -9.89
CA LEU A 332 16.33 -7.76 -8.88
C LEU A 332 16.52 -8.42 -7.52
N CYS A 333 15.50 -9.12 -7.01
CA CYS A 333 15.53 -9.75 -5.68
C CYS A 333 16.59 -10.86 -5.61
N LYS A 334 16.67 -11.72 -6.62
CA LYS A 334 17.66 -12.79 -6.68
C LYS A 334 19.09 -12.23 -6.77
N GLY A 335 19.32 -11.24 -7.63
CA GLY A 335 20.64 -10.64 -7.79
C GLY A 335 21.13 -9.93 -6.52
N LEU A 336 20.21 -9.35 -5.74
CA LEU A 336 20.54 -8.75 -4.44
C LEU A 336 20.85 -9.81 -3.39
N ALA A 337 20.05 -10.89 -3.32
CA ALA A 337 20.30 -12.00 -2.41
C ALA A 337 21.68 -12.64 -2.65
N GLU A 338 22.06 -12.83 -3.91
CA GLU A 338 23.37 -13.36 -4.30
C GLU A 338 24.50 -12.44 -3.81
N ARG A 339 24.42 -11.13 -4.05
CA ARG A 339 25.41 -10.14 -3.60
C ARG A 339 25.51 -10.03 -2.07
N ALA A 340 24.37 -10.08 -1.37
CA ALA A 340 24.35 -10.06 0.09
C ALA A 340 25.03 -11.32 0.65
N LYS A 341 24.77 -12.49 0.04
CA LYS A 341 25.42 -13.76 0.39
C LYS A 341 26.93 -13.70 0.15
N ASP A 342 27.37 -13.20 -1.01
CA ASP A 342 28.80 -13.08 -1.34
C ASP A 342 29.53 -12.09 -0.42
N ALA A 343 28.83 -11.03 0.03
CA ALA A 343 29.33 -10.10 1.04
C ALA A 343 29.35 -10.69 2.46
N GLY A 344 28.66 -11.81 2.70
CA GLY A 344 28.50 -12.42 4.03
C GLY A 344 27.54 -11.64 4.94
N ILE A 345 26.56 -10.95 4.37
CA ILE A 345 25.59 -10.12 5.10
C ILE A 345 24.25 -10.86 5.15
N PRO A 346 23.74 -11.21 6.35
CA PRO A 346 22.42 -11.79 6.48
C PRO A 346 21.33 -10.84 5.96
N MET A 347 20.58 -11.33 4.98
CA MET A 347 19.50 -10.58 4.35
C MET A 347 18.39 -11.54 3.91
N GLN A 348 17.17 -11.28 4.34
CA GLN A 348 15.97 -11.93 3.82
C GLN A 348 15.30 -11.02 2.81
N ILE A 349 14.79 -11.62 1.74
CA ILE A 349 14.03 -10.93 0.72
C ILE A 349 12.70 -11.63 0.54
N ASN A 350 11.62 -10.89 0.78
CA ASN A 350 10.28 -11.30 0.40
C ASN A 350 9.93 -10.67 -0.94
N GLN A 351 9.22 -11.42 -1.78
CA GLN A 351 8.79 -10.96 -3.09
C GLN A 351 7.43 -11.58 -3.44
N VAL A 352 6.49 -10.75 -3.86
CA VAL A 352 5.18 -11.18 -4.39
C VAL A 352 4.83 -10.32 -5.60
N PRO A 353 4.75 -10.97 -6.77
CA PRO A 353 5.04 -10.37 -8.07
C PRO A 353 5.87 -9.08 -8.04
N ALA A 354 5.24 -7.92 -8.19
CA ALA A 354 5.87 -6.61 -8.32
C ALA A 354 6.02 -5.80 -7.01
N MET A 355 5.88 -6.48 -5.87
CA MET A 355 6.16 -5.96 -4.53
C MET A 355 7.32 -6.76 -3.94
N PHE A 356 8.19 -6.08 -3.19
CA PHE A 356 9.30 -6.74 -2.51
C PHE A 356 9.63 -6.07 -1.18
N GLY A 357 10.31 -6.80 -0.31
CA GLY A 357 10.76 -6.34 1.01
C GLY A 357 12.18 -6.83 1.26
N TRP A 358 13.03 -5.92 1.71
CA TRP A 358 14.46 -6.15 1.92
C TRP A 358 14.79 -6.01 3.40
N PHE A 359 15.06 -7.12 4.06
CA PHE A 359 15.23 -7.17 5.51
C PHE A 359 16.64 -7.63 5.85
N PHE A 360 17.38 -6.84 6.62
CA PHE A 360 18.65 -7.28 7.20
C PHE A 360 18.35 -8.19 8.40
N ALA A 361 18.17 -9.48 8.13
CA ALA A 361 17.75 -10.49 9.09
C ALA A 361 18.36 -11.86 8.77
N GLU A 362 18.60 -12.66 9.81
CA GLU A 362 19.09 -14.03 9.67
C GLU A 362 17.97 -15.04 9.41
N GLN A 363 16.80 -14.82 10.01
CA GLN A 363 15.65 -15.72 9.95
C GLN A 363 14.58 -15.19 9.00
N PRO A 364 13.80 -16.06 8.34
CA PRO A 364 12.71 -15.65 7.45
C PRO A 364 11.74 -14.65 8.11
N VAL A 365 11.39 -13.59 7.39
CA VAL A 365 10.49 -12.54 7.86
C VAL A 365 9.06 -12.87 7.46
N ARG A 366 8.28 -13.42 8.40
CA ARG A 366 6.94 -13.99 8.17
C ARG A 366 5.81 -13.27 8.91
N GLY A 367 6.12 -12.25 9.69
CA GLY A 367 5.15 -11.51 10.50
C GLY A 367 5.80 -10.34 11.21
N PHE A 368 5.00 -9.60 11.97
CA PHE A 368 5.40 -8.34 12.58
C PHE A 368 6.63 -8.47 13.51
N ASP A 369 6.66 -9.48 14.38
CA ASP A 369 7.79 -9.68 15.30
C ASP A 369 9.12 -9.89 14.56
N ALA A 370 9.10 -10.64 13.45
CA ALA A 370 10.29 -10.87 12.64
C ALA A 370 10.75 -9.59 11.91
N VAL A 371 9.80 -8.74 11.49
CA VAL A 371 10.11 -7.41 10.92
C VAL A 371 10.77 -6.53 11.99
N MET A 372 10.22 -6.51 13.20
CA MET A 372 10.76 -5.70 14.31
C MET A 372 12.12 -6.18 14.81
N ALA A 373 12.43 -7.48 14.61
CA ALA A 373 13.74 -8.05 14.92
C ALA A 373 14.81 -7.77 13.84
N ALA A 374 14.43 -7.32 12.64
CA ALA A 374 15.38 -7.00 11.57
C ALA A 374 16.23 -5.76 11.90
N ASP A 375 17.47 -5.71 11.39
CA ASP A 375 18.42 -4.62 11.63
C ASP A 375 18.06 -3.36 10.82
N SER A 376 17.13 -2.56 11.35
CA SER A 376 16.69 -1.29 10.77
C SER A 376 17.80 -0.23 10.68
N LYS A 377 18.83 -0.30 11.54
CA LYS A 377 19.99 0.62 11.48
C LYS A 377 20.87 0.30 10.28
N ARG A 378 21.09 -0.98 10.01
CA ARG A 378 21.78 -1.43 8.79
C ARG A 378 20.98 -1.12 7.54
N TYR A 379 19.66 -1.24 7.58
CA TYR A 379 18.79 -0.75 6.51
C TYR A 379 19.00 0.74 6.23
N ALA A 380 19.02 1.59 7.27
CA ALA A 380 19.25 3.02 7.11
C ALA A 380 20.61 3.34 6.46
N ARG A 381 21.68 2.65 6.87
CA ARG A 381 23.01 2.79 6.25
C ARG A 381 23.00 2.32 4.78
N PHE A 382 22.34 1.21 4.49
CA PHE A 382 22.18 0.70 3.12
C PHE A 382 21.41 1.68 2.24
N PHE A 383 20.29 2.22 2.74
CA PHE A 383 19.49 3.26 2.10
C PHE A 383 20.34 4.47 1.71
N HIS A 384 21.11 5.05 2.64
CA HIS A 384 21.97 6.20 2.35
C HIS A 384 23.09 5.87 1.36
N GLY A 385 23.66 4.67 1.43
CA GLY A 385 24.66 4.21 0.49
C GLY A 385 24.13 4.10 -0.95
N LEU A 386 22.90 3.61 -1.11
CA LEU A 386 22.19 3.54 -2.39
C LEU A 386 21.75 4.92 -2.88
N LEU A 387 21.22 5.76 -1.99
CA LEU A 387 20.84 7.14 -2.28
C LEU A 387 22.04 7.94 -2.80
N ALA A 388 23.22 7.78 -2.18
CA ALA A 388 24.46 8.37 -2.65
C ALA A 388 24.81 7.95 -4.09
N ARG A 389 24.45 6.73 -4.48
CA ARG A 389 24.70 6.13 -5.81
C ARG A 389 23.55 6.29 -6.80
N GLY A 390 22.52 7.07 -6.49
CA GLY A 390 21.41 7.32 -7.42
C GLY A 390 20.38 6.21 -7.47
N VAL A 391 20.19 5.47 -6.37
CA VAL A 391 19.08 4.51 -6.21
C VAL A 391 18.25 4.94 -5.01
N TYR A 392 16.95 5.07 -5.21
CA TYR A 392 16.03 5.48 -4.17
C TYR A 392 15.10 4.34 -3.78
N LEU A 393 15.25 3.86 -2.55
CA LEU A 393 14.33 2.92 -1.92
C LEU A 393 13.32 3.66 -1.05
N ALA A 394 12.37 2.92 -0.48
CA ALA A 394 11.53 3.46 0.56
C ALA A 394 12.40 3.94 1.75
N PRO A 395 12.26 5.19 2.24
CA PRO A 395 13.01 5.72 3.38
C PRO A 395 12.51 5.19 4.74
N SER A 396 12.24 3.88 4.80
CA SER A 396 11.77 3.13 5.96
C SER A 396 12.05 1.64 5.77
N ALA A 397 12.53 0.95 6.80
CA ALA A 397 12.69 -0.51 6.79
C ALA A 397 11.35 -1.27 6.81
N TYR A 398 10.25 -0.55 7.05
CA TYR A 398 8.91 -1.08 7.24
C TYR A 398 8.00 -0.82 6.02
N GLU A 399 8.57 -0.52 4.86
CA GLU A 399 7.80 -0.21 3.65
C GLU A 399 8.18 -1.18 2.53
N ALA A 400 7.19 -1.66 1.80
CA ALA A 400 7.43 -2.43 0.59
C ALA A 400 8.07 -1.55 -0.50
N GLY A 401 8.95 -2.16 -1.29
CA GLY A 401 9.44 -1.61 -2.54
C GLY A 401 8.57 -2.04 -3.72
N PHE A 402 8.61 -1.26 -4.80
CA PHE A 402 7.78 -1.44 -5.98
C PHE A 402 8.62 -1.40 -7.25
N LEU A 403 8.40 -2.38 -8.13
CA LEU A 403 8.89 -2.30 -9.50
C LEU A 403 7.84 -1.64 -10.40
N SER A 404 8.29 -0.96 -11.46
CA SER A 404 7.43 -0.49 -12.54
C SER A 404 7.82 -1.13 -13.87
N ALA A 405 6.91 -1.14 -14.84
CA ALA A 405 7.17 -1.65 -16.19
C ALA A 405 8.21 -0.83 -16.97
N ALA A 406 8.59 0.34 -16.45
CA ALA A 406 9.63 1.19 -17.02
C ALA A 406 11.04 0.79 -16.56
N HIS A 407 11.17 -0.10 -15.55
CA HIS A 407 12.48 -0.64 -15.16
C HIS A 407 12.89 -1.70 -16.17
N GLY A 408 14.04 -1.51 -16.82
CA GLY A 408 14.66 -2.49 -17.70
C GLY A 408 15.84 -3.22 -17.06
N ASP A 409 16.50 -4.05 -17.86
CA ASP A 409 17.70 -4.79 -17.44
C ASP A 409 18.83 -3.83 -17.01
N ALA A 410 18.93 -2.66 -17.65
CA ALA A 410 19.93 -1.65 -17.34
C ALA A 410 19.74 -1.03 -15.95
N GLU A 411 18.51 -0.65 -15.59
CA GLU A 411 18.21 -0.09 -14.27
C GLU A 411 18.40 -1.13 -13.16
N ILE A 412 18.01 -2.39 -13.43
CA ILE A 412 18.21 -3.49 -12.48
C ILE A 412 19.71 -3.76 -12.29
N ALA A 413 20.48 -3.86 -13.37
CA ALA A 413 21.94 -4.03 -13.29
C ALA A 413 22.61 -2.90 -12.51
N ALA A 414 22.29 -1.64 -12.83
CA ALA A 414 22.83 -0.48 -12.12
C ALA A 414 22.46 -0.47 -10.63
N THR A 415 21.26 -0.93 -10.29
CA THR A 415 20.82 -1.08 -8.90
C THR A 415 21.62 -2.14 -8.16
N LEU A 416 21.85 -3.28 -8.80
CA LEU A 416 22.60 -4.39 -8.23
C LEU A 416 24.08 -4.03 -8.03
N ASP A 417 24.70 -3.35 -8.99
CA ASP A 417 26.08 -2.87 -8.87
C ASP A 417 26.22 -1.82 -7.75
N ALA A 418 25.24 -0.92 -7.62
CA ALA A 418 25.20 0.02 -6.50
C ALA A 418 25.03 -0.71 -5.16
N ALA A 419 24.16 -1.72 -5.09
CA ALA A 419 23.94 -2.52 -3.89
C ALA A 419 25.19 -3.29 -3.48
N GLU A 420 25.90 -3.92 -4.43
CA GLU A 420 27.17 -4.61 -4.18
C GLU A 420 28.20 -3.69 -3.55
N ALA A 421 28.38 -2.50 -4.13
CA ALA A 421 29.32 -1.50 -3.64
C ALA A 421 28.96 -1.01 -2.23
N VAL A 422 27.68 -0.97 -1.86
CA VAL A 422 27.23 -0.55 -0.51
C VAL A 422 27.35 -1.71 0.48
N LEU A 423 26.98 -2.92 0.08
CA LEU A 423 27.12 -4.11 0.92
C LEU A 423 28.58 -4.30 1.36
N ALA A 424 29.54 -4.05 0.48
CA ALA A 424 30.96 -4.07 0.81
C ALA A 424 31.32 -3.12 1.98
N THR A 425 30.72 -1.92 2.04
CA THR A 425 30.99 -0.95 3.12
C THR A 425 30.28 -1.31 4.42
N LEU A 426 29.22 -2.11 4.38
CA LEU A 426 28.49 -2.53 5.58
C LEU A 426 29.23 -3.61 6.37
N LYS A 427 30.12 -4.36 5.72
CA LYS A 427 30.94 -5.41 6.34
C LYS A 427 32.02 -4.88 7.27
N GLU A 428 32.56 -3.69 7.00
CA GLU A 428 33.68 -3.11 7.74
C GLU A 428 33.31 -2.61 9.15
N ASP A 429 32.01 -2.48 9.42
CA ASP A 429 31.44 -2.00 10.70
C ASP A 429 30.83 -3.12 11.56
N ALA A 430 31.00 -4.40 11.17
CA ALA A 430 30.40 -5.57 11.83
C ALA A 430 31.28 -6.20 12.91
#